data_AF-A0A9D1KQK4-F1
#
_entry.id   AF-A0A9D1KQK4-F1
#
_cell.length_a   1.000
_cell.length_b   1.000
_cell.length_c   1.000
_cell.angle_alpha   90.00
_cell.angle_beta   90.00
_cell.angle_gamma   90.00
#
_symmetry.space_group_name_H-M   'P 1'
#
loop_
_entity.id
_entity.type
_entity.pdbx_description
1 polymer ?
#
loop_
_entity_poly.entity_id
_entity_poly.type
_entity_poly.pdbx_seq_one_letter_code
_entity_poly.pdbx_strand_id
1 'polypeptide(L)'
;MKFKKITALAVSIAMLFGMNISYASANSAQTSWSGVNATGSYVTDENCPVTVEKELLTFDLAEFPENYYPDEQSFLDYSGRVTAQYTFHNPADYTVTMKLAFPFGGLPDYGYLDYDTELENWVYGNDTEKFDITVDGKVIEKQLRHTLFHSYDQFELERDLGRLQDGFADDPFYSPELPVTLYTFTLSGIDEETWSAANAAIDLPGFDGKTRYLLMEQSGGSSQPDGSCRASVWAENGMDIHLFVIGEDSGQLPEWRFYQDGGAEDGEEIDGTITLTETETMTFKDLALLEYNPSGEVSESDWYNAIVALFNENSDTNFSFILLAEMSTNEILDVSSQLMRWYVYELTLEPGQTLVNTVEAPIYPSIDKHSRYAMYNYTYLLSPAQTWAEFGNLEIVIN
;
A
#
# COMPACT_ATOMS: atom_id res chain seq x y z
N MET A 1 -29.82 -64.96 -46.99
CA MET A 1 -28.47 -64.87 -46.39
C MET A 1 -28.47 -63.72 -45.39
N LYS A 2 -28.21 -64.04 -44.10
CA LYS A 2 -27.86 -63.17 -42.96
C LYS A 2 -28.92 -62.19 -42.40
N PHE A 3 -29.52 -62.64 -41.29
CA PHE A 3 -29.91 -61.81 -40.16
C PHE A 3 -28.73 -60.93 -39.70
N LYS A 4 -28.94 -59.63 -39.48
CA LYS A 4 -27.99 -58.78 -38.74
C LYS A 4 -28.65 -58.32 -37.44
N LYS A 5 -27.97 -58.67 -36.35
CA LYS A 5 -28.31 -58.43 -34.96
C LYS A 5 -28.30 -56.93 -34.66
N ILE A 6 -29.32 -56.48 -33.93
CA ILE A 6 -29.28 -55.23 -33.16
C ILE A 6 -28.40 -55.54 -31.94
N THR A 7 -27.32 -54.78 -31.76
CA THR A 7 -26.52 -54.81 -30.53
C THR A 7 -26.51 -53.39 -30.00
N ALA A 8 -27.22 -53.20 -28.89
CA ALA A 8 -27.23 -51.95 -28.14
C ALA A 8 -25.82 -51.68 -27.62
N LEU A 9 -25.26 -50.53 -28.00
CA LEU A 9 -24.00 -50.05 -27.47
C LEU A 9 -24.32 -49.16 -26.26
N ALA A 10 -24.10 -49.70 -25.07
CA ALA A 10 -24.04 -48.91 -23.85
C ALA A 10 -22.76 -48.06 -23.89
N VAL A 11 -22.89 -46.74 -23.97
CA VAL A 11 -21.78 -45.81 -23.80
C VAL A 11 -21.67 -45.53 -22.31
N SER A 12 -20.72 -46.19 -21.66
CA SER A 12 -20.28 -45.82 -20.31
C SER A 12 -19.49 -44.52 -20.40
N ILE A 13 -20.09 -43.42 -19.91
CA ILE A 13 -19.40 -42.17 -19.65
C ILE A 13 -18.58 -42.38 -18.37
N ALA A 14 -17.27 -42.59 -18.51
CA ALA A 14 -16.35 -42.48 -17.39
C ALA A 14 -16.18 -40.98 -17.09
N MET A 15 -16.81 -40.50 -16.01
CA MET A 15 -16.47 -39.21 -15.42
C MET A 15 -15.08 -39.32 -14.83
N LEU A 16 -14.09 -38.81 -15.56
CA LEU A 16 -12.81 -38.41 -14.98
C LEU A 16 -13.11 -37.25 -14.02
N PHE A 17 -13.25 -37.55 -12.73
CA PHE A 17 -13.05 -36.56 -11.69
C PHE A 17 -11.60 -36.10 -11.82
N GLY A 18 -11.39 -34.95 -12.46
CA GLY A 18 -10.20 -34.17 -12.23
C GLY A 18 -10.17 -33.88 -10.74
N MET A 19 -9.27 -34.54 -10.02
CA MET A 19 -8.86 -34.07 -8.71
C MET A 19 -8.26 -32.69 -8.96
N ASN A 20 -9.04 -31.64 -8.75
CA ASN A 20 -8.47 -30.34 -8.45
C ASN A 20 -7.70 -30.57 -7.16
N ILE A 21 -6.38 -30.71 -7.28
CA ILE A 21 -5.50 -30.57 -6.13
C ILE A 21 -5.62 -29.09 -5.78
N SER A 22 -6.53 -28.78 -4.87
CA SER A 22 -6.55 -27.47 -4.23
C SER A 22 -5.22 -27.37 -3.49
N TYR A 23 -4.32 -26.54 -3.99
CA TYR A 23 -3.18 -26.11 -3.21
C TYR A 23 -3.76 -25.35 -2.02
N ALA A 24 -3.72 -26.01 -0.87
CA ALA A 24 -3.97 -25.37 0.40
C ALA A 24 -2.92 -24.27 0.58
N SER A 25 -3.32 -23.16 1.20
CA SER A 25 -2.58 -21.90 1.10
C SER A 25 -2.61 -21.10 2.41
N ALA A 26 -1.47 -20.47 2.77
CA ALA A 26 -1.21 -19.58 3.92
C ALA A 26 -1.32 -18.09 3.61
N ASN A 27 -1.58 -17.28 4.65
CA ASN A 27 -1.45 -15.82 4.61
C ASN A 27 -0.21 -15.28 5.37
N SER A 28 0.41 -16.07 6.26
CA SER A 28 1.69 -15.70 6.85
C SER A 28 2.82 -15.93 5.83
N ALA A 29 3.36 -14.85 5.29
CA ALA A 29 4.51 -14.87 4.40
C ALA A 29 5.80 -14.95 5.22
N GLN A 30 6.78 -15.72 4.74
CA GLN A 30 8.13 -15.63 5.28
C GLN A 30 8.89 -14.46 4.66
N THR A 31 9.42 -13.56 5.50
CA THR A 31 10.28 -12.45 5.04
C THR A 31 11.76 -12.84 5.06
N SER A 32 12.19 -13.59 6.06
CA SER A 32 13.54 -14.13 6.17
C SER A 32 13.58 -15.30 7.16
N TRP A 33 14.67 -16.08 7.12
CA TRP A 33 14.91 -17.14 8.09
C TRP A 33 16.41 -17.36 8.30
N SER A 34 16.75 -17.98 9.42
CA SER A 34 18.08 -18.49 9.70
C SER A 34 18.02 -19.77 10.50
N GLY A 35 19.02 -20.63 10.36
CA GLY A 35 19.16 -21.86 11.13
C GLY A 35 20.49 -21.92 11.88
N VAL A 36 20.51 -22.62 13.01
CA VAL A 36 21.75 -22.89 13.77
C VAL A 36 21.84 -24.37 14.07
N ASN A 37 22.87 -25.04 13.53
CA ASN A 37 23.06 -26.47 13.73
C ASN A 37 23.74 -26.79 15.06
N ALA A 38 23.84 -28.08 15.40
CA ALA A 38 24.46 -28.56 16.65
C ALA A 38 25.95 -28.17 16.83
N THR A 39 26.62 -27.67 15.79
CA THR A 39 28.00 -27.14 15.85
C THR A 39 28.06 -25.63 16.02
N GLY A 40 26.90 -24.94 16.07
CA GLY A 40 26.78 -23.49 16.13
C GLY A 40 27.02 -22.79 14.79
N SER A 41 27.00 -23.52 13.67
CA SER A 41 27.14 -22.92 12.34
C SER A 41 25.80 -22.38 11.86
N TYR A 42 25.80 -21.16 11.32
CA TYR A 42 24.65 -20.54 10.69
C TYR A 42 24.32 -21.24 9.36
N VAL A 43 23.04 -21.54 9.14
CA VAL A 43 22.48 -22.11 7.91
C VAL A 43 21.51 -21.08 7.33
N THR A 44 21.70 -20.73 6.06
CA THR A 44 20.85 -19.81 5.31
C THR A 44 20.76 -20.34 3.88
N ASP A 45 19.81 -21.23 3.63
CA ASP A 45 19.49 -21.70 2.27
C ASP A 45 18.40 -20.81 1.64
N GLU A 46 18.18 -20.94 0.33
CA GLU A 46 17.15 -20.18 -0.39
C GLU A 46 15.74 -20.44 0.17
N ASN A 47 15.47 -21.66 0.64
CA ASN A 47 14.17 -22.07 1.17
C ASN A 47 14.26 -22.50 2.62
N CYS A 48 13.35 -21.99 3.46
CA CYS A 48 13.21 -22.42 4.84
C CYS A 48 12.70 -23.86 4.90
N PRO A 49 13.28 -24.73 5.75
CA PRO A 49 12.88 -26.13 5.81
C PRO A 49 11.54 -26.34 6.54
N VAL A 50 11.01 -25.33 7.23
CA VAL A 50 9.75 -25.44 7.98
C VAL A 50 8.58 -25.67 7.03
N THR A 51 7.73 -26.64 7.38
CA THR A 51 6.53 -27.00 6.63
C THR A 51 5.27 -26.58 7.38
N VAL A 52 4.21 -26.24 6.65
CA VAL A 52 2.88 -26.00 7.23
C VAL A 52 2.06 -27.28 7.12
N GLU A 53 1.84 -27.99 8.21
CA GLU A 53 1.06 -29.24 8.19
C GLU A 53 -0.44 -28.97 8.04
N LYS A 54 -0.92 -27.89 8.65
CA LYS A 54 -2.33 -27.48 8.63
C LYS A 54 -2.47 -25.97 8.83
N GLU A 55 -3.41 -25.36 8.12
CA GLU A 55 -4.04 -24.10 8.50
C GLU A 55 -5.52 -24.32 8.78
N LEU A 56 -5.99 -23.82 9.92
CA LEU A 56 -7.40 -23.61 10.22
C LEU A 56 -7.68 -22.11 10.17
N LEU A 57 -8.43 -21.70 9.15
CA LEU A 57 -8.85 -20.33 8.94
C LEU A 57 -10.30 -20.17 9.39
N THR A 58 -10.54 -19.34 10.40
CA THR A 58 -11.88 -19.07 10.92
C THR A 58 -12.25 -17.61 10.70
N PHE A 59 -13.37 -17.37 10.04
CA PHE A 59 -13.99 -16.06 9.93
C PHE A 59 -15.14 -15.99 10.94
N ASP A 60 -15.04 -15.10 11.92
CA ASP A 60 -16.13 -14.81 12.86
C ASP A 60 -16.84 -13.54 12.40
N LEU A 61 -17.96 -13.69 11.68
CA LEU A 61 -18.68 -12.59 11.02
C LEU A 61 -20.07 -12.41 11.63
N ALA A 62 -20.13 -12.23 12.94
CA ALA A 62 -21.37 -12.18 13.70
C ALA A 62 -22.31 -11.02 13.28
N GLU A 63 -21.75 -9.94 12.75
CA GLU A 63 -22.47 -8.76 12.29
C GLU A 63 -21.80 -8.13 11.05
N PHE A 64 -22.58 -7.34 10.31
CA PHE A 64 -22.04 -6.49 9.25
C PHE A 64 -21.61 -5.15 9.84
N PRO A 65 -20.53 -4.52 9.33
CA PRO A 65 -20.13 -3.20 9.79
C PRO A 65 -21.21 -2.16 9.45
N GLU A 66 -21.25 -1.12 10.27
CA GLU A 66 -22.06 0.06 9.99
C GLU A 66 -21.44 0.87 8.86
N ASN A 67 -22.27 1.64 8.16
CA ASN A 67 -21.80 2.50 7.07
C ASN A 67 -21.23 3.84 7.56
N TYR A 68 -21.35 4.09 8.86
CA TYR A 68 -20.90 5.29 9.53
C TYR A 68 -20.86 4.99 11.03
N TYR A 69 -19.75 5.35 11.67
CA TYR A 69 -19.58 5.23 13.11
C TYR A 69 -19.63 6.61 13.77
N PRO A 70 -20.53 6.85 14.75
CA PRO A 70 -20.68 8.16 15.36
C PRO A 70 -19.54 8.54 16.33
N ASP A 71 -18.78 7.55 16.80
CA ASP A 71 -17.66 7.69 17.71
C ASP A 71 -16.67 6.52 17.52
N GLU A 72 -15.43 6.73 17.98
CA GLU A 72 -14.35 5.75 17.87
C GLU A 72 -14.72 4.40 18.50
N GLN A 73 -15.29 4.43 19.71
CA GLN A 73 -15.62 3.21 20.44
C GLN A 73 -16.61 2.33 19.66
N SER A 74 -17.62 2.94 19.02
CA SER A 74 -18.58 2.23 18.20
C SER A 74 -17.92 1.53 17.00
N PHE A 75 -16.88 2.13 16.41
CA PHE A 75 -16.08 1.50 15.36
C PHE A 75 -15.26 0.33 15.93
N LEU A 76 -14.59 0.54 17.06
CA LEU A 76 -13.78 -0.48 17.73
C LEU A 76 -14.60 -1.65 18.28
N ASP A 77 -15.89 -1.45 18.54
CA ASP A 77 -16.80 -2.50 18.97
C ASP A 77 -17.12 -3.52 17.86
N TYR A 78 -16.95 -3.16 16.58
CA TYR A 78 -17.18 -4.06 15.45
C TYR A 78 -16.40 -5.37 15.60
N SER A 79 -17.10 -6.49 15.68
CA SER A 79 -16.54 -7.77 16.12
C SER A 79 -15.93 -8.64 15.01
N GLY A 80 -16.05 -8.21 13.74
CA GLY A 80 -15.56 -8.96 12.59
C GLY A 80 -14.05 -9.23 12.66
N ARG A 81 -13.68 -10.50 12.63
CA ARG A 81 -12.27 -10.91 12.70
C ARG A 81 -11.98 -12.18 11.90
N VAL A 82 -10.70 -12.36 11.64
CA VAL A 82 -10.15 -13.59 11.10
C VAL A 82 -9.15 -14.18 12.09
N THR A 83 -9.24 -15.50 12.29
CA THR A 83 -8.29 -16.28 13.08
C THR A 83 -7.62 -17.30 12.17
N ALA A 84 -6.32 -17.12 11.92
CA ALA A 84 -5.50 -18.04 11.15
C ALA A 84 -4.64 -18.88 12.10
N GLN A 85 -4.90 -20.18 12.20
CA GLN A 85 -4.15 -21.10 13.05
C GLN A 85 -3.31 -22.06 12.22
N TYR A 86 -1.99 -21.94 12.32
CA TYR A 86 -1.00 -22.73 11.62
C TYR A 86 -0.40 -23.80 12.54
N THR A 87 -0.27 -25.02 12.03
CA THR A 87 0.55 -26.08 12.63
C THR A 87 1.86 -26.16 11.85
N PHE A 88 2.92 -25.58 12.42
CA PHE A 88 4.25 -25.58 11.82
C PHE A 88 5.07 -26.78 12.30
N HIS A 89 5.85 -27.37 11.41
CA HIS A 89 6.79 -28.44 11.75
C HIS A 89 8.18 -28.14 11.19
N ASN A 90 9.23 -28.29 12.02
CA ASN A 90 10.62 -28.20 11.58
C ASN A 90 11.19 -29.62 11.35
N PRO A 91 11.29 -30.10 10.09
CA PRO A 91 11.85 -31.41 9.80
C PRO A 91 13.38 -31.45 9.86
N ALA A 92 14.05 -30.29 9.96
CA ALA A 92 15.51 -30.21 9.97
C ALA A 92 16.10 -30.69 11.31
N ASP A 93 17.39 -31.03 11.27
CA ASP A 93 18.17 -31.41 12.45
C ASP A 93 18.82 -30.20 13.16
N TYR A 94 18.42 -28.98 12.79
CA TYR A 94 18.89 -27.72 13.35
C TYR A 94 17.71 -26.80 13.74
N THR A 95 17.96 -25.91 14.71
CA THR A 95 16.99 -24.90 15.15
C THR A 95 16.77 -23.89 14.04
N VAL A 96 15.52 -23.52 13.78
CA VAL A 96 15.14 -22.53 12.75
C VAL A 96 14.43 -21.35 13.41
N THR A 97 14.88 -20.14 13.10
CA THR A 97 14.18 -18.90 13.43
C THR A 97 13.70 -18.25 12.14
N MET A 98 12.41 -17.93 12.08
CA MET A 98 11.76 -17.30 10.92
C MET A 98 11.09 -15.98 11.32
N LYS A 99 11.22 -14.97 10.45
CA LYS A 99 10.50 -13.69 10.55
C LYS A 99 9.32 -13.74 9.59
N LEU A 100 8.11 -13.66 10.14
CA LEU A 100 6.86 -13.76 9.40
C LEU A 100 6.18 -12.40 9.28
N ALA A 101 5.49 -12.18 8.17
CA ALA A 101 4.63 -11.03 7.94
C ALA A 101 3.21 -11.51 7.60
N PHE A 102 2.23 -11.02 8.34
CA PHE A 102 0.81 -11.31 8.13
C PHE A 102 0.10 -10.02 7.71
N PRO A 103 -0.29 -9.86 6.43
CA PRO A 103 -1.10 -8.74 5.98
C PRO A 103 -2.54 -8.90 6.43
N PHE A 104 -3.14 -7.82 6.92
CA PHE A 104 -4.55 -7.81 7.35
C PHE A 104 -5.36 -6.63 6.80
N GLY A 105 -4.89 -6.04 5.70
CA GLY A 105 -5.63 -5.03 4.94
C GLY A 105 -5.40 -3.61 5.44
N GLY A 106 -5.91 -2.63 4.68
CA GLY A 106 -5.97 -1.24 5.11
C GLY A 106 -7.14 -0.95 6.03
N LEU A 107 -7.23 0.29 6.50
CA LEU A 107 -8.42 0.78 7.19
C LEU A 107 -9.59 0.88 6.18
N PRO A 108 -10.82 0.54 6.59
CA PRO A 108 -11.98 0.74 5.72
C PRO A 108 -12.26 2.23 5.50
N ASP A 109 -12.78 2.58 4.32
CA ASP A 109 -13.22 3.95 3.98
C ASP A 109 -14.37 4.47 4.87
N TYR A 110 -15.11 3.55 5.49
CA TYR A 110 -16.17 3.83 6.48
C TYR A 110 -15.68 3.75 7.94
N GLY A 111 -14.36 3.68 8.17
CA GLY A 111 -13.77 3.72 9.51
C GLY A 111 -14.09 5.01 10.26
N TYR A 112 -13.82 5.02 11.57
CA TYR A 112 -13.95 6.26 12.34
C TYR A 112 -12.81 7.23 12.00
N LEU A 113 -13.17 8.48 11.75
CA LEU A 113 -12.27 9.57 11.42
C LEU A 113 -12.73 10.81 12.19
N ASP A 114 -11.85 11.39 13.02
CA ASP A 114 -12.10 12.63 13.74
C ASP A 114 -11.01 13.65 13.45
N TYR A 115 -11.34 14.94 13.48
CA TYR A 115 -10.35 15.99 13.31
C TYR A 115 -9.83 16.42 14.67
N ASP A 116 -8.56 16.10 14.95
CA ASP A 116 -7.89 16.53 16.17
C ASP A 116 -7.49 18.01 16.02
N THR A 117 -8.20 18.88 16.74
CA THR A 117 -7.94 20.31 16.71
C THR A 117 -6.63 20.75 17.35
N GLU A 118 -6.01 19.92 18.21
CA GLU A 118 -4.71 20.22 18.81
C GLU A 118 -3.57 19.84 17.88
N LEU A 119 -3.73 18.76 17.12
CA LEU A 119 -2.77 18.30 16.12
C LEU A 119 -2.98 18.93 14.73
N GLU A 120 -4.10 19.63 14.54
CA GLU A 120 -4.56 20.16 13.24
C GLU A 120 -4.53 19.09 12.14
N ASN A 121 -4.93 17.86 12.50
CA ASN A 121 -4.85 16.71 11.60
C ASN A 121 -6.00 15.73 11.86
N TRP A 122 -6.30 14.91 10.86
CA TRP A 122 -7.27 13.82 10.97
C TRP A 122 -6.67 12.63 11.72
N VAL A 123 -7.47 12.04 12.61
CA VAL A 123 -7.12 10.88 13.43
C VAL A 123 -8.10 9.76 13.14
N TYR A 124 -7.56 8.62 12.73
CA TYR A 124 -8.32 7.40 12.47
C TYR A 124 -8.47 6.58 13.75
N GLY A 125 -9.66 6.01 13.96
CA GLY A 125 -9.87 5.04 15.04
C GLY A 125 -9.03 3.78 14.82
N ASN A 126 -8.41 3.27 15.89
CA ASN A 126 -7.41 2.20 15.75
C ASN A 126 -7.73 0.88 16.46
N ASP A 127 -7.74 -0.20 15.68
CA ASP A 127 -8.07 -1.56 16.08
C ASP A 127 -6.84 -2.48 16.27
N THR A 128 -5.62 -1.97 16.11
CA THR A 128 -4.41 -2.78 15.96
C THR A 128 -3.99 -3.49 17.25
N GLU A 129 -4.39 -2.94 18.41
CA GLU A 129 -4.24 -3.52 19.75
C GLU A 129 -5.33 -4.55 20.11
N LYS A 130 -6.38 -4.69 19.31
CA LYS A 130 -7.56 -5.52 19.64
C LYS A 130 -7.27 -7.01 19.66
N PHE A 131 -6.32 -7.45 18.85
CA PHE A 131 -6.02 -8.86 18.61
C PHE A 131 -4.54 -9.16 18.80
N ASP A 132 -4.20 -10.43 19.04
CA ASP A 132 -2.84 -10.86 19.37
C ASP A 132 -2.37 -12.03 18.50
N ILE A 133 -1.07 -12.28 18.57
CA ILE A 133 -0.43 -13.48 18.00
C ILE A 133 -0.03 -14.40 19.14
N THR A 134 -0.33 -15.68 19.01
CA THR A 134 0.04 -16.68 20.01
C THR A 134 0.84 -17.84 19.43
N VAL A 135 1.67 -18.45 20.28
CA VAL A 135 2.38 -19.70 20.05
C VAL A 135 2.04 -20.66 21.18
N ASP A 136 1.45 -21.81 20.84
CA ASP A 136 0.94 -22.80 21.79
C ASP A 136 0.05 -22.16 22.88
N GLY A 137 -0.77 -21.19 22.46
CA GLY A 137 -1.71 -20.46 23.32
C GLY A 137 -1.09 -19.37 24.20
N LYS A 138 0.19 -19.04 24.01
CA LYS A 138 0.85 -17.93 24.72
C LYS A 138 1.07 -16.76 23.77
N VAL A 139 0.68 -15.56 24.19
CA VAL A 139 0.93 -14.31 23.45
C VAL A 139 2.43 -14.13 23.25
N ILE A 140 2.81 -13.73 22.04
CA ILE A 140 4.18 -13.36 21.67
C ILE A 140 4.23 -11.91 21.23
N GLU A 141 5.45 -11.34 21.18
CA GLU A 141 5.67 -10.00 20.65
C GLU A 141 5.40 -9.96 19.14
N LYS A 142 4.79 -8.87 18.69
CA LYS A 142 4.54 -8.54 17.29
C LYS A 142 4.89 -7.07 17.06
N GLN A 143 5.30 -6.75 15.85
CA GLN A 143 5.45 -5.38 15.37
C GLN A 143 4.32 -5.08 14.40
N LEU A 144 3.64 -3.96 14.63
CA LEU A 144 2.73 -3.38 13.64
C LEU A 144 3.56 -2.63 12.59
N ARG A 145 3.35 -2.94 11.31
CA ARG A 145 4.05 -2.32 10.18
C ARG A 145 3.05 -1.87 9.11
N HIS A 146 3.44 -0.86 8.35
CA HIS A 146 2.62 -0.29 7.29
C HIS A 146 3.39 -0.21 5.97
N THR A 147 2.70 -0.42 4.86
CA THR A 147 3.27 -0.22 3.51
C THR A 147 2.23 0.42 2.61
N LEU A 148 2.64 1.23 1.64
CA LEU A 148 1.73 1.75 0.62
C LEU A 148 0.95 0.62 -0.06
N PHE A 149 -0.37 0.79 -0.16
CA PHE A 149 -1.29 -0.12 -0.81
C PHE A 149 -2.59 0.60 -1.17
N HIS A 150 -2.93 0.62 -2.46
CA HIS A 150 -4.17 1.23 -2.94
C HIS A 150 -5.34 0.27 -2.76
N SER A 151 -6.50 0.77 -2.33
CA SER A 151 -7.68 -0.07 -2.05
C SER A 151 -8.22 -0.83 -3.26
N TYR A 152 -7.93 -0.34 -4.47
CA TYR A 152 -8.29 -0.97 -5.74
C TYR A 152 -7.24 -1.98 -6.25
N ASP A 153 -6.04 -2.01 -5.65
CA ASP A 153 -4.98 -2.92 -6.07
C ASP A 153 -5.29 -4.36 -5.68
N GLN A 154 -4.84 -5.28 -6.53
CA GLN A 154 -4.70 -6.67 -6.14
C GLN A 154 -3.38 -6.85 -5.41
N PHE A 155 -3.40 -7.65 -4.35
CA PHE A 155 -2.17 -8.01 -3.64
C PHE A 155 -1.23 -8.80 -4.55
N GLU A 156 0.03 -8.38 -4.58
CA GLU A 156 1.11 -8.99 -5.34
C GLU A 156 2.27 -9.27 -4.36
N LEU A 157 2.65 -10.54 -4.24
CA LEU A 157 3.52 -10.98 -3.14
C LEU A 157 4.90 -10.34 -3.21
N GLU A 158 5.53 -10.29 -4.38
CA GLU A 158 6.89 -9.76 -4.53
C GLU A 158 6.91 -8.25 -4.28
N ARG A 159 5.96 -7.52 -4.88
CA ARG A 159 5.81 -6.07 -4.71
C ARG A 159 5.49 -5.70 -3.27
N ASP A 160 4.44 -6.28 -2.69
CA ASP A 160 3.87 -5.81 -1.42
C ASP A 160 4.73 -6.26 -0.24
N LEU A 161 5.26 -7.49 -0.26
CA LEU A 161 6.23 -7.93 0.75
C LEU A 161 7.55 -7.17 0.63
N GLY A 162 7.99 -6.84 -0.59
CA GLY A 162 9.21 -6.07 -0.84
C GLY A 162 9.18 -4.64 -0.31
N ARG A 163 7.99 -4.10 0.02
CA ARG A 163 7.83 -2.80 0.67
C ARG A 163 8.09 -2.84 2.18
N LEU A 164 8.04 -4.00 2.82
CA LEU A 164 8.40 -4.14 4.23
C LEU A 164 9.92 -4.06 4.39
N GLN A 165 10.41 -2.89 4.80
CA GLN A 165 11.84 -2.62 4.98
C GLN A 165 12.12 -2.09 6.37
N ASP A 166 13.14 -2.61 7.05
CA ASP A 166 13.53 -2.08 8.37
C ASP A 166 14.30 -0.76 8.20
N GLY A 167 13.87 0.30 8.88
CA GLY A 167 14.42 1.65 8.71
C GLY A 167 13.93 2.33 7.43
N PHE A 168 14.65 3.39 7.01
CA PHE A 168 14.35 4.10 5.77
C PHE A 168 14.79 3.29 4.56
N ALA A 169 13.99 3.32 3.49
CA ALA A 169 14.22 2.60 2.26
C ALA A 169 15.57 2.97 1.63
N ASP A 170 16.30 1.95 1.19
CA ASP A 170 17.52 2.12 0.38
C ASP A 170 17.15 2.30 -1.09
N ASP A 171 16.53 3.45 -1.40
CA ASP A 171 16.11 3.79 -2.75
C ASP A 171 17.26 4.40 -3.56
N PRO A 172 17.43 4.04 -4.86
CA PRO A 172 18.52 4.54 -5.69
C PRO A 172 18.49 6.06 -5.92
N PHE A 173 17.35 6.73 -5.74
CA PHE A 173 17.20 8.17 -5.91
C PHE A 173 16.83 8.86 -4.59
N TYR A 174 15.79 8.38 -3.90
CA TYR A 174 15.22 8.99 -2.71
C TYR A 174 15.95 8.59 -1.43
N SER A 175 17.11 9.18 -1.17
CA SER A 175 17.76 9.07 0.15
C SER A 175 17.18 10.08 1.14
N PRO A 176 17.18 9.81 2.47
CA PRO A 176 16.66 10.74 3.47
C PRO A 176 17.31 12.13 3.42
N GLU A 177 18.61 12.19 3.17
CA GLU A 177 19.42 13.42 3.13
C GLU A 177 19.44 14.11 1.74
N LEU A 178 18.69 13.58 0.76
CA LEU A 178 18.62 14.18 -0.57
C LEU A 178 18.12 15.64 -0.44
N PRO A 179 18.82 16.64 -0.99
CA PRO A 179 18.39 18.02 -0.86
C PRO A 179 17.10 18.27 -1.63
N VAL A 180 16.24 19.08 -1.05
CA VAL A 180 14.99 19.56 -1.67
C VAL A 180 14.95 21.08 -1.56
N THR A 181 14.62 21.75 -2.65
CA THR A 181 14.34 23.20 -2.66
C THR A 181 12.85 23.41 -2.91
N LEU A 182 12.18 24.12 -2.01
CA LEU A 182 10.79 24.55 -2.17
C LEU A 182 10.77 25.99 -2.70
N TYR A 183 10.07 26.19 -3.81
CA TYR A 183 9.72 27.51 -4.31
C TYR A 183 8.23 27.77 -4.11
N THR A 184 7.90 28.84 -3.41
CA THR A 184 6.52 29.32 -3.26
C THR A 184 6.30 30.50 -4.19
N PHE A 185 5.23 30.44 -4.98
CA PHE A 185 4.85 31.50 -5.90
C PHE A 185 3.42 31.96 -5.64
N THR A 186 3.17 33.26 -5.80
CA THR A 186 1.81 33.81 -5.78
C THR A 186 1.38 34.20 -7.19
N LEU A 187 0.18 33.75 -7.58
CA LEU A 187 -0.46 34.04 -8.87
C LEU A 187 -1.25 35.35 -8.82
N SER A 188 -1.25 36.11 -9.92
CA SER A 188 -1.99 37.37 -10.04
C SER A 188 -2.20 37.79 -11.50
N GLY A 189 -2.94 38.87 -11.75
CA GLY A 189 -3.08 39.47 -13.08
C GLY A 189 -4.01 38.72 -14.03
N ILE A 190 -4.81 37.78 -13.55
CA ILE A 190 -5.77 37.00 -14.34
C ILE A 190 -7.07 37.81 -14.48
N ASP A 191 -7.58 37.94 -15.71
CA ASP A 191 -8.86 38.61 -15.98
C ASP A 191 -10.05 37.68 -15.70
N GLU A 192 -10.50 37.66 -14.45
CA GLU A 192 -11.63 36.86 -13.96
C GLU A 192 -12.99 37.32 -14.52
N GLU A 193 -13.10 38.51 -15.11
CA GLU A 193 -14.35 38.93 -15.78
C GLU A 193 -14.49 38.25 -17.15
N THR A 194 -13.37 38.03 -17.84
CA THR A 194 -13.34 37.39 -19.15
C THR A 194 -13.30 35.87 -19.04
N TRP A 195 -12.50 35.32 -18.12
CA TRP A 195 -12.26 33.89 -18.00
C TRP A 195 -12.87 33.33 -16.72
N SER A 196 -13.83 32.41 -16.84
CA SER A 196 -14.46 31.76 -15.69
C SER A 196 -13.58 30.69 -15.02
N ALA A 197 -12.49 30.30 -15.68
CA ALA A 197 -11.49 29.38 -15.17
C ALA A 197 -10.16 29.66 -15.89
N ALA A 198 -9.04 29.49 -15.19
CA ALA A 198 -7.71 29.62 -15.74
C ALA A 198 -6.78 28.56 -15.14
N ASN A 199 -5.72 28.23 -15.86
CA ASN A 199 -4.62 27.40 -15.36
C ASN A 199 -3.29 28.13 -15.53
N ALA A 200 -2.32 27.75 -14.72
CA ALA A 200 -0.91 28.05 -14.93
C ALA A 200 -0.15 26.74 -15.18
N ALA A 201 0.84 26.74 -16.06
CA ALA A 201 1.62 25.55 -16.35
C ALA A 201 3.11 25.84 -16.59
N ILE A 202 3.92 24.81 -16.34
CA ILE A 202 5.37 24.78 -16.58
C ILE A 202 5.73 23.54 -17.39
N ASP A 203 6.68 23.69 -18.31
CA ASP A 203 7.30 22.58 -19.02
C ASP A 203 8.56 22.15 -18.26
N LEU A 204 8.51 20.97 -17.64
CA LEU A 204 9.58 20.38 -16.84
C LEU A 204 10.41 19.42 -17.71
N PRO A 205 11.75 19.44 -17.61
CA PRO A 205 12.61 18.60 -18.46
C PRO A 205 12.38 17.10 -18.22
N GLY A 206 12.80 16.25 -19.15
CA GLY A 206 12.82 14.81 -18.91
C GLY A 206 13.77 14.44 -17.75
N PHE A 207 13.56 13.30 -17.12
CA PHE A 207 14.40 12.87 -16.00
C PHE A 207 15.83 12.59 -16.46
N ASP A 208 16.82 13.23 -15.82
CA ASP A 208 18.24 13.13 -16.13
C ASP A 208 19.02 12.25 -15.14
N GLY A 209 18.31 11.65 -14.17
CA GLY A 209 18.90 10.89 -13.07
C GLY A 209 19.24 11.71 -11.82
N LYS A 210 18.99 13.03 -11.83
CA LYS A 210 19.45 13.95 -10.76
C LYS A 210 18.35 14.77 -10.13
N THR A 211 17.30 15.10 -10.88
CA THR A 211 16.27 16.04 -10.40
C THR A 211 14.87 15.55 -10.72
N ARG A 212 14.00 15.57 -9.71
CA ARG A 212 12.56 15.38 -9.85
C ARG A 212 11.81 16.59 -9.33
N TYR A 213 10.57 16.74 -9.80
CA TYR A 213 9.72 17.88 -9.49
C TYR A 213 8.39 17.40 -8.95
N LEU A 214 7.94 18.01 -7.86
CA LEU A 214 6.59 17.85 -7.33
C LEU A 214 5.93 19.23 -7.29
N LEU A 215 4.73 19.31 -7.86
CA LEU A 215 3.88 20.48 -7.80
C LEU A 215 2.69 20.10 -6.91
N MET A 216 2.55 20.73 -5.75
CA MET A 216 1.55 20.31 -4.75
C MET A 216 0.13 20.51 -5.26
N GLU A 217 -0.14 21.68 -5.83
CA GLU A 217 -1.47 22.07 -6.32
C GLU A 217 -1.74 21.58 -7.75
N GLN A 218 -1.09 20.49 -8.15
CA GLN A 218 -1.21 19.93 -9.48
C GLN A 218 -2.68 19.63 -9.84
N SER A 219 -3.14 20.19 -10.95
CA SER A 219 -4.43 19.90 -11.58
C SER A 219 -4.31 18.96 -12.78
N GLY A 220 -3.08 18.73 -13.25
CA GLY A 220 -2.82 17.84 -14.38
C GLY A 220 -1.34 17.75 -14.76
N GLY A 221 -1.05 16.75 -15.60
CA GLY A 221 0.27 16.52 -16.18
C GLY A 221 0.15 15.86 -17.53
N SER A 222 0.98 16.28 -18.50
CA SER A 222 1.01 15.67 -19.83
C SER A 222 2.41 15.59 -20.40
N SER A 223 2.75 14.45 -20.98
CA SER A 223 4.02 14.26 -21.70
C SER A 223 4.04 15.10 -22.97
N GLN A 224 5.19 15.70 -23.27
CA GLN A 224 5.41 16.49 -24.48
C GLN A 224 6.25 15.72 -25.51
N PRO A 225 6.16 16.06 -26.81
CA PRO A 225 6.89 15.36 -27.87
C PRO A 225 8.42 15.40 -27.75
N ASP A 226 8.97 16.38 -27.03
CA ASP A 226 10.40 16.55 -26.79
C ASP A 226 10.92 15.78 -25.56
N GLY A 227 10.04 15.04 -24.88
CA GLY A 227 10.34 14.28 -23.67
C GLY A 227 10.21 15.07 -22.37
N SER A 228 9.84 16.36 -22.44
CA SER A 228 9.44 17.14 -21.26
C SER A 228 8.04 16.73 -20.78
N CYS A 229 7.66 17.20 -19.59
CA CYS A 229 6.32 17.05 -19.05
C CYS A 229 5.75 18.43 -18.71
N ARG A 230 4.54 18.73 -19.20
CA ARG A 230 3.80 19.91 -18.80
C ARG A 230 3.01 19.60 -17.53
N ALA A 231 3.38 20.24 -16.43
CA ALA A 231 2.62 20.22 -15.17
C ALA A 231 1.74 21.47 -15.09
N SER A 232 0.49 21.33 -14.66
CA SER A 232 -0.46 22.43 -14.56
C SER A 232 -1.10 22.51 -13.18
N VAL A 233 -1.57 23.71 -12.82
CA VAL A 233 -2.36 24.04 -11.63
C VAL A 233 -3.55 24.89 -12.05
N TRP A 234 -4.64 24.81 -11.28
CA TRP A 234 -5.69 25.84 -11.35
C TRP A 234 -5.10 27.19 -10.95
N ALA A 235 -5.49 28.26 -11.64
CA ALA A 235 -4.93 29.59 -11.43
C ALA A 235 -6.01 30.59 -11.03
N GLU A 236 -5.84 31.18 -9.84
CA GLU A 236 -6.69 32.23 -9.29
C GLU A 236 -5.82 33.37 -8.75
N ASN A 237 -6.33 34.61 -8.76
CA ASN A 237 -5.58 35.73 -8.22
C ASN A 237 -5.39 35.59 -6.70
N GLY A 238 -4.14 35.64 -6.24
CA GLY A 238 -3.77 35.51 -4.84
C GLY A 238 -3.56 34.06 -4.37
N MET A 239 -3.67 33.08 -5.26
CA MET A 239 -3.34 31.69 -4.95
C MET A 239 -1.82 31.52 -4.82
N ASP A 240 -1.40 30.86 -3.75
CA ASP A 240 -0.02 30.40 -3.58
C ASP A 240 0.11 28.97 -4.12
N ILE A 241 1.23 28.70 -4.80
CA ILE A 241 1.58 27.38 -5.32
C ILE A 241 3.01 26.99 -4.95
N HIS A 242 3.23 25.69 -4.77
CA HIS A 242 4.43 25.12 -4.19
C HIS A 242 5.09 24.13 -5.16
N LEU A 243 6.27 24.50 -5.65
CA LEU A 243 7.10 23.65 -6.49
C LEU A 243 8.30 23.15 -5.69
N PHE A 244 8.33 21.84 -5.44
CA PHE A 244 9.48 21.15 -4.88
C PHE A 244 10.41 20.68 -5.99
N VAL A 245 11.68 21.08 -5.92
CA VAL A 245 12.79 20.56 -6.72
C VAL A 245 13.58 19.60 -5.86
N ILE A 246 13.48 18.31 -6.17
CA ILE A 246 14.05 17.20 -5.40
C ILE A 246 15.33 16.74 -6.08
N GLY A 247 16.48 16.89 -5.40
CA GLY A 247 17.80 16.56 -5.93
C GLY A 247 18.62 17.79 -6.33
N GLU A 248 19.35 17.72 -7.46
CA GLU A 248 20.17 18.85 -7.92
C GLU A 248 19.30 20.03 -8.38
N ASP A 249 19.41 21.17 -7.70
CA ASP A 249 18.76 22.42 -8.14
C ASP A 249 19.78 23.39 -8.77
N SER A 250 19.49 23.82 -10.00
CA SER A 250 20.29 24.80 -10.73
C SER A 250 20.03 26.26 -10.29
N GLY A 251 18.95 26.50 -9.55
CA GLY A 251 18.46 27.84 -9.20
C GLY A 251 17.80 28.57 -10.36
N GLN A 252 17.66 27.94 -11.53
CA GLN A 252 16.93 28.51 -12.66
C GLN A 252 15.43 28.26 -12.47
N LEU A 253 14.68 29.35 -12.27
CA LEU A 253 13.23 29.28 -12.14
C LEU A 253 12.57 28.86 -13.48
N PRO A 254 11.52 28.03 -13.44
CA PRO A 254 10.78 27.65 -14.63
C PRO A 254 10.01 28.84 -15.22
N GLU A 255 9.79 28.81 -16.52
CA GLU A 255 8.94 29.78 -17.22
C GLU A 255 7.48 29.31 -17.14
N TRP A 256 6.64 30.14 -16.50
CA TRP A 256 5.22 29.87 -16.36
C TRP A 256 4.43 30.50 -17.49
N ARG A 257 3.40 29.79 -17.96
CA ARG A 257 2.39 30.29 -18.89
C ARG A 257 1.00 30.12 -18.30
N PHE A 258 0.09 31.03 -18.61
CA PHE A 258 -1.30 31.00 -18.16
C PHE A 258 -2.20 30.68 -19.35
N TYR A 259 -3.29 29.96 -19.11
CA TYR A 259 -4.19 29.44 -20.14
C TYR A 259 -5.64 29.66 -19.75
N GLN A 260 -6.49 29.87 -20.75
CA GLN A 260 -7.94 30.00 -20.56
C GLN A 260 -8.65 28.66 -20.30
N ASP A 261 -9.86 28.75 -19.75
CA ASP A 261 -10.86 27.68 -19.65
C ASP A 261 -10.40 26.38 -18.98
N GLY A 262 -9.40 26.46 -18.10
CA GLY A 262 -8.89 25.32 -17.33
C GLY A 262 -8.09 24.29 -18.14
N GLY A 263 -7.72 24.63 -19.38
CA GLY A 263 -6.80 23.83 -20.21
C GLY A 263 -5.34 24.24 -20.02
N ALA A 264 -4.42 23.60 -20.76
CA ALA A 264 -3.01 24.01 -20.85
C ALA A 264 -2.48 23.80 -22.28
N GLU A 265 -3.32 24.12 -23.27
CA GLU A 265 -3.05 23.92 -24.70
C GLU A 265 -2.29 25.12 -25.29
N ASP A 266 -1.25 24.86 -26.07
CA ASP A 266 -0.51 25.91 -26.78
C ASP A 266 -1.44 26.68 -27.75
N GLY A 267 -1.34 28.01 -27.75
CA GLY A 267 -2.18 28.91 -28.54
C GLY A 267 -3.42 29.45 -27.80
N GLU A 268 -3.71 28.92 -26.62
CA GLU A 268 -4.81 29.35 -25.75
C GLU A 268 -4.29 30.14 -24.54
N GLU A 269 -3.08 30.73 -24.65
CA GLU A 269 -2.45 31.49 -23.58
C GLU A 269 -3.17 32.82 -23.29
N ILE A 270 -3.22 33.17 -22.00
CA ILE A 270 -3.76 34.44 -21.50
C ILE A 270 -2.72 35.20 -20.69
N ASP A 271 -3.00 36.48 -20.43
CA ASP A 271 -2.19 37.27 -19.51
C ASP A 271 -2.34 36.77 -18.07
N GLY A 272 -1.21 36.69 -17.37
CA GLY A 272 -1.12 36.34 -15.96
C GLY A 272 0.28 36.66 -15.44
N THR A 273 0.42 36.75 -14.13
CA THR A 273 1.68 37.08 -13.45
C THR A 273 1.92 36.08 -12.35
N ILE A 274 3.11 35.50 -12.34
CA ILE A 274 3.60 34.70 -11.22
C ILE A 274 4.76 35.43 -10.53
N THR A 275 4.74 35.47 -9.21
CA THR A 275 5.78 36.11 -8.40
C THR A 275 6.35 35.09 -7.43
N LEU A 276 7.66 34.86 -7.47
CA LEU A 276 8.34 34.09 -6.42
C LEU A 276 8.29 34.89 -5.12
N THR A 277 7.71 34.31 -4.08
CA THR A 277 7.54 34.96 -2.76
C THR A 277 8.47 34.38 -1.72
N GLU A 278 8.76 33.08 -1.78
CA GLU A 278 9.59 32.39 -0.79
C GLU A 278 10.44 31.28 -1.44
N THR A 279 11.58 30.99 -0.81
CA THR A 279 12.45 29.88 -1.20
C THR A 279 13.03 29.26 0.06
N GLU A 280 12.81 27.96 0.22
CA GLU A 280 13.27 27.18 1.36
C GLU A 280 14.07 25.97 0.90
N THR A 281 14.96 25.49 1.77
CA THR A 281 15.69 24.25 1.55
C THR A 281 15.42 23.29 2.70
N MET A 282 15.17 22.04 2.37
CA MET A 282 14.93 20.96 3.33
C MET A 282 15.55 19.66 2.83
N THR A 283 15.48 18.61 3.64
CA THR A 283 15.83 17.26 3.19
C THR A 283 14.60 16.57 2.58
N PHE A 284 14.83 15.54 1.77
CA PHE A 284 13.73 14.73 1.26
C PHE A 284 12.96 14.03 2.39
N LYS A 285 13.62 13.68 3.50
CA LYS A 285 12.94 13.21 4.70
C LYS A 285 11.94 14.24 5.24
N ASP A 286 12.31 15.51 5.30
CA ASP A 286 11.40 16.58 5.76
C ASP A 286 10.18 16.69 4.84
N LEU A 287 10.38 16.63 3.52
CA LEU A 287 9.28 16.61 2.54
C LEU A 287 8.39 15.37 2.71
N ALA A 288 8.98 14.17 2.82
CA ALA A 288 8.22 12.93 2.95
C ALA A 288 7.42 12.85 4.26
N LEU A 289 7.82 13.60 5.29
CA LEU A 289 7.13 13.65 6.57
C LEU A 289 6.24 14.89 6.74
N LEU A 290 5.97 15.65 5.67
CA LEU A 290 5.21 16.90 5.74
C LEU A 290 3.81 16.71 6.35
N GLU A 291 3.14 15.61 5.98
CA GLU A 291 1.78 15.26 6.45
C GLU A 291 1.79 14.12 7.50
N TYR A 292 2.99 13.75 7.99
CA TYR A 292 3.13 12.68 8.98
C TYR A 292 2.62 13.10 10.37
N ASN A 293 1.80 12.25 11.00
CA ASN A 293 1.38 12.41 12.39
C ASN A 293 2.31 11.63 13.35
N PRO A 294 3.20 12.29 14.12
CA PRO A 294 4.13 11.63 15.04
C PRO A 294 3.45 11.01 16.27
N SER A 295 2.18 11.35 16.53
CA SER A 295 1.38 10.75 17.60
C SER A 295 0.57 9.53 17.12
N GLY A 296 0.63 9.19 15.84
CA GLY A 296 -0.15 8.12 15.22
C GLY A 296 0.50 6.73 15.24
N GLU A 297 -0.24 5.76 14.67
CA GLU A 297 0.11 4.33 14.50
C GLU A 297 1.37 4.04 13.68
N VAL A 298 1.52 4.86 12.65
CA VAL A 298 2.48 4.60 11.58
C VAL A 298 3.85 5.02 12.05
N SER A 299 4.82 4.11 11.96
CA SER A 299 6.21 4.46 12.26
C SER A 299 6.73 5.48 11.24
N GLU A 300 7.59 6.39 11.69
CA GLU A 300 8.22 7.39 10.82
C GLU A 300 8.89 6.75 9.58
N SER A 301 9.53 5.59 9.75
CA SER A 301 10.12 4.84 8.64
C SER A 301 9.09 4.26 7.67
N ASP A 302 7.98 3.72 8.17
CA ASP A 302 6.95 3.16 7.28
C ASP A 302 6.24 4.25 6.47
N TRP A 303 5.98 5.41 7.08
CA TRP A 303 5.43 6.57 6.38
C TRP A 303 6.38 7.05 5.28
N TYR A 304 7.65 7.27 5.63
CA TYR A 304 8.68 7.65 4.67
C TYR A 304 8.77 6.65 3.50
N ASN A 305 8.80 5.36 3.81
CA ASN A 305 8.88 4.30 2.80
C ASN A 305 7.63 4.26 1.91
N ALA A 306 6.45 4.57 2.45
CA ALA A 306 5.22 4.69 1.69
C ALA A 306 5.27 5.86 0.69
N ILE A 307 5.81 7.02 1.10
CA ILE A 307 6.02 8.16 0.19
C ILE A 307 7.04 7.84 -0.90
N VAL A 308 8.15 7.18 -0.57
CA VAL A 308 9.12 6.71 -1.56
C VAL A 308 8.46 5.77 -2.57
N ALA A 309 7.66 4.81 -2.09
CA ALA A 309 6.92 3.90 -2.97
C ALA A 309 5.93 4.66 -3.86
N LEU A 310 5.18 5.63 -3.30
CA LEU A 310 4.20 6.44 -4.02
C LEU A 310 4.87 7.25 -5.12
N PHE A 311 6.00 7.88 -4.80
CA PHE A 311 6.75 8.69 -5.76
C PHE A 311 7.35 7.83 -6.87
N ASN A 312 7.80 6.62 -6.56
CA ASN A 312 8.26 5.66 -7.57
C ASN A 312 7.13 5.14 -8.47
N GLU A 313 5.93 4.92 -7.93
CA GLU A 313 4.76 4.53 -8.75
C GLU A 313 4.33 5.65 -9.71
N ASN A 314 4.46 6.91 -9.26
CA ASN A 314 3.99 8.09 -9.96
C ASN A 314 5.10 8.86 -10.69
N SER A 315 6.26 8.21 -10.87
CA SER A 315 7.34 8.76 -11.69
C SER A 315 7.98 7.68 -12.55
N ASP A 316 7.95 7.87 -13.88
CA ASP A 316 8.71 7.01 -14.81
C ASP A 316 10.18 7.45 -14.83
N THR A 317 11.04 6.55 -15.29
CA THR A 317 12.43 6.80 -15.71
C THR A 317 12.58 7.90 -16.77
N ASN A 318 11.51 8.25 -17.49
CA ASN A 318 11.54 9.27 -18.53
C ASN A 318 11.04 10.65 -18.06
N PHE A 319 10.23 10.70 -17.00
CA PHE A 319 9.58 11.94 -16.54
C PHE A 319 10.15 12.38 -15.19
N SER A 320 10.59 13.64 -15.13
CA SER A 320 11.07 14.24 -13.88
C SER A 320 9.91 14.65 -12.96
N PHE A 321 8.72 14.88 -13.52
CA PHE A 321 7.53 15.28 -12.79
C PHE A 321 6.86 14.08 -12.11
N ILE A 322 6.53 14.26 -10.82
CA ILE A 322 5.79 13.28 -10.01
C ILE A 322 4.31 13.66 -10.08
N LEU A 323 3.54 12.87 -10.83
CA LEU A 323 2.12 13.13 -11.10
C LEU A 323 1.22 12.32 -10.16
N LEU A 324 0.59 12.96 -9.18
CA LEU A 324 -0.27 12.35 -8.16
C LEU A 324 -1.76 12.58 -8.47
N ALA A 325 -2.17 12.28 -9.70
CA ALA A 325 -3.49 12.65 -10.25
C ALA A 325 -4.72 12.07 -9.53
N GLU A 326 -4.53 11.06 -8.66
CA GLU A 326 -5.61 10.41 -7.91
C GLU A 326 -5.75 10.93 -6.46
N MET A 327 -4.89 11.85 -6.05
CA MET A 327 -4.87 12.39 -4.69
C MET A 327 -5.55 13.76 -4.63
N SER A 328 -6.18 14.07 -3.50
CA SER A 328 -6.82 15.36 -3.31
C SER A 328 -5.77 16.48 -3.25
N THR A 329 -6.05 17.65 -3.83
CA THR A 329 -5.07 18.73 -3.99
C THR A 329 -4.61 19.36 -2.67
N ASN A 330 -5.29 19.10 -1.56
CA ASN A 330 -5.02 19.77 -0.28
C ASN A 330 -4.20 18.90 0.69
N GLU A 331 -4.08 17.60 0.44
CA GLU A 331 -3.44 16.58 1.31
C GLU A 331 -2.80 15.52 0.40
N ILE A 332 -1.97 15.97 -0.56
CA ILE A 332 -1.46 15.11 -1.64
C ILE A 332 -0.36 14.17 -1.16
N LEU A 333 0.15 14.36 0.06
CA LEU A 333 1.13 13.48 0.70
C LEU A 333 0.54 12.69 1.89
N ASP A 334 -0.75 12.85 2.20
CA ASP A 334 -1.43 12.05 3.20
C ASP A 334 -1.74 10.67 2.61
N VAL A 335 -0.93 9.69 3.01
CA VAL A 335 -1.09 8.30 2.63
C VAL A 335 -1.85 7.48 3.67
N SER A 336 -2.38 8.08 4.74
CA SER A 336 -3.00 7.38 5.88
C SER A 336 -4.09 6.37 5.47
N SER A 337 -4.89 6.72 4.45
CA SER A 337 -5.94 5.86 3.90
C SER A 337 -5.46 4.80 2.88
N GLN A 338 -4.17 4.83 2.52
CA GLN A 338 -3.54 4.01 1.48
C GLN A 338 -2.46 3.08 2.07
N LEU A 339 -2.61 2.62 3.31
CA LEU A 339 -1.65 1.75 3.97
C LEU A 339 -2.20 0.35 4.20
N MET A 340 -1.51 -0.66 3.68
CA MET A 340 -1.65 -2.06 4.12
C MET A 340 -1.04 -2.19 5.50
N ARG A 341 -1.76 -2.83 6.43
CA ARG A 341 -1.29 -3.12 7.78
C ARG A 341 -0.76 -4.55 7.87
N TRP A 342 0.31 -4.72 8.62
CA TRP A 342 1.00 -6.00 8.78
C TRP A 342 1.35 -6.27 10.24
N TYR A 343 1.20 -7.53 10.65
CA TYR A 343 1.89 -8.02 11.83
C TYR A 343 3.18 -8.71 11.42
N VAL A 344 4.31 -8.22 11.95
CA VAL A 344 5.63 -8.80 11.75
C VAL A 344 6.12 -9.40 13.06
N TYR A 345 6.48 -10.68 13.06
CA TYR A 345 6.83 -11.41 14.28
C TYR A 345 7.81 -12.55 13.99
N GLU A 346 8.47 -13.03 15.04
CA GLU A 346 9.44 -14.13 14.94
C GLU A 346 8.92 -15.41 15.58
N LEU A 347 9.21 -16.54 14.94
CA LEU A 347 9.00 -17.88 15.49
C LEU A 347 10.32 -18.64 15.49
N THR A 348 10.57 -19.42 16.54
CA THR A 348 11.74 -20.31 16.64
C THR A 348 11.28 -21.74 16.90
N LEU A 349 11.78 -22.68 16.09
CA LEU A 349 11.48 -24.11 16.18
C LEU A 349 12.76 -24.90 16.36
N GLU A 350 12.82 -25.72 17.41
CA GLU A 350 13.87 -26.71 17.61
C GLU A 350 13.78 -27.86 16.61
N PRO A 351 14.85 -28.65 16.43
CA PRO A 351 14.85 -29.82 15.55
C PRO A 351 13.68 -30.78 15.83
N GLY A 352 12.89 -31.09 14.79
CA GLY A 352 11.73 -31.98 14.89
C GLY A 352 10.54 -31.41 15.68
N GLN A 353 10.58 -30.13 16.08
CA GLN A 353 9.49 -29.51 16.83
C GLN A 353 8.29 -29.26 15.93
N THR A 354 7.10 -29.46 16.50
CA THR A 354 5.84 -28.94 15.98
C THR A 354 5.29 -27.91 16.97
N LEU A 355 4.79 -26.78 16.46
CA LEU A 355 4.10 -25.77 17.27
C LEU A 355 2.83 -25.29 16.59
N VAL A 356 1.92 -24.71 17.37
CA VAL A 356 0.71 -24.07 16.88
C VAL A 356 0.86 -22.55 16.98
N ASN A 357 0.88 -21.86 15.85
CA ASN A 357 0.83 -20.40 15.78
C ASN A 357 -0.59 -19.96 15.45
N THR A 358 -1.15 -19.02 16.20
CA THR A 358 -2.46 -18.44 15.89
C THR A 358 -2.32 -16.93 15.74
N VAL A 359 -2.78 -16.40 14.62
CA VAL A 359 -2.85 -14.96 14.33
C VAL A 359 -4.33 -14.56 14.32
N GLU A 360 -4.70 -13.60 15.15
CA GLU A 360 -6.01 -12.94 15.10
C GLU A 360 -5.84 -11.53 14.55
N ALA A 361 -6.74 -11.12 13.66
CA ALA A 361 -6.72 -9.79 13.04
C ALA A 361 -8.15 -9.30 12.77
N PRO A 362 -8.39 -7.98 12.78
CA PRO A 362 -9.66 -7.43 12.34
C PRO A 362 -9.85 -7.71 10.85
N ILE A 363 -11.10 -7.88 10.40
CA ILE A 363 -11.39 -8.02 8.97
C ILE A 363 -12.56 -7.14 8.57
N TYR A 364 -12.36 -6.32 7.55
CA TYR A 364 -13.36 -5.38 7.06
C TYR A 364 -13.75 -5.75 5.62
N PRO A 365 -15.05 -5.81 5.32
CA PRO A 365 -15.51 -6.05 3.96
C PRO A 365 -15.49 -4.76 3.12
N SER A 366 -15.20 -4.91 1.83
CA SER A 366 -15.66 -3.91 0.86
C SER A 366 -17.19 -3.94 0.77
N ILE A 367 -17.84 -2.77 0.63
CA ILE A 367 -19.31 -2.67 0.61
C ILE A 367 -19.79 -2.15 -0.75
N ASP A 368 -20.40 -3.02 -1.57
CA ASP A 368 -21.07 -2.62 -2.81
C ASP A 368 -22.59 -2.45 -2.59
N LYS A 369 -23.06 -1.21 -2.77
CA LYS A 369 -24.47 -0.82 -2.59
C LYS A 369 -25.19 -0.51 -3.91
N HIS A 370 -24.55 -0.66 -5.07
CA HIS A 370 -25.16 -0.38 -6.37
C HIS A 370 -26.19 -1.45 -6.76
N SER A 371 -26.16 -2.59 -6.08
CA SER A 371 -27.09 -3.70 -6.24
C SER A 371 -28.37 -3.49 -5.42
N ARG A 372 -29.43 -4.26 -5.73
CA ARG A 372 -30.69 -4.26 -4.95
C ARG A 372 -30.46 -4.62 -3.46
N TYR A 373 -29.36 -5.33 -3.18
CA TYR A 373 -28.92 -5.71 -1.84
C TYR A 373 -27.49 -5.22 -1.61
N ALA A 374 -27.17 -4.73 -0.42
CA ALA A 374 -25.77 -4.45 -0.07
C ALA A 374 -24.97 -5.75 -0.09
N MET A 375 -23.85 -5.76 -0.81
CA MET A 375 -22.91 -6.88 -0.84
C MET A 375 -21.69 -6.52 0.00
N TYR A 376 -21.32 -7.41 0.91
CA TYR A 376 -20.16 -7.28 1.78
C TYR A 376 -19.14 -8.33 1.35
N ASN A 377 -18.03 -7.92 0.75
CA ASN A 377 -16.99 -8.86 0.29
C ASN A 377 -15.79 -8.82 1.23
N TYR A 378 -15.55 -9.94 1.91
CA TYR A 378 -14.39 -10.17 2.75
C TYR A 378 -13.30 -10.88 1.92
N THR A 379 -12.09 -10.35 1.96
CA THR A 379 -10.94 -10.88 1.20
C THR A 379 -9.90 -11.40 2.17
N TYR A 380 -9.36 -12.58 1.89
CA TYR A 380 -8.23 -13.16 2.60
C TYR A 380 -7.17 -13.60 1.59
N LEU A 381 -5.92 -13.27 1.85
CA LEU A 381 -4.83 -13.48 0.91
C LEU A 381 -4.24 -14.88 1.12
N LEU A 382 -4.21 -15.66 0.05
CA LEU A 382 -3.68 -17.02 0.03
C LEU A 382 -2.34 -17.12 -0.70
N SER A 383 -1.92 -16.09 -1.43
CA SER A 383 -0.66 -16.07 -2.17
C SER A 383 0.61 -16.20 -1.30
N PRO A 384 0.66 -15.71 -0.04
CA PRO A 384 1.82 -15.93 0.84
C PRO A 384 2.19 -17.39 1.08
N ALA A 385 1.26 -18.34 0.84
CA ALA A 385 1.51 -19.77 0.88
C ALA A 385 2.76 -20.22 0.10
N GLN A 386 3.06 -19.52 -0.99
CA GLN A 386 4.12 -19.89 -1.92
C GLN A 386 5.52 -19.77 -1.28
N THR A 387 5.64 -19.11 -0.13
CA THR A 387 6.93 -18.98 0.58
C THR A 387 7.31 -20.22 1.38
N TRP A 388 6.43 -21.22 1.51
CA TRP A 388 6.67 -22.42 2.34
C TRP A 388 7.17 -23.61 1.51
N ALA A 389 8.08 -24.41 2.10
CA ALA A 389 8.62 -25.60 1.44
C ALA A 389 7.54 -26.66 1.16
N GLU A 390 6.56 -26.79 2.06
CA GLU A 390 5.39 -27.65 1.88
C GLU A 390 4.19 -27.05 2.62
N PHE A 391 3.01 -27.17 2.01
CA PHE A 391 1.74 -26.75 2.59
C PHE A 391 0.72 -27.88 2.56
N GLY A 392 0.25 -28.27 3.75
CA GLY A 392 -0.63 -29.40 4.01
C GLY A 392 -2.11 -29.06 3.81
N ASN A 393 -2.93 -29.20 4.86
CA ASN A 393 -4.38 -29.01 4.73
C ASN A 393 -4.82 -27.57 5.06
N LEU A 394 -5.70 -26.99 4.24
CA LEU A 394 -6.42 -25.74 4.55
C LEU A 394 -7.87 -26.07 4.88
N GLU A 395 -8.29 -25.74 6.09
CA GLU A 395 -9.68 -25.82 6.55
C GLU A 395 -10.22 -24.40 6.74
N ILE A 396 -11.37 -24.10 6.13
CA ILE A 396 -12.01 -22.79 6.22
C ILE A 396 -13.35 -22.93 6.94
N VAL A 397 -13.54 -22.15 8.00
CA VAL A 397 -14.76 -22.07 8.79
C VAL A 397 -15.27 -20.64 8.74
N ILE A 398 -16.58 -20.47 8.52
CA ILE A 398 -17.26 -19.17 8.54
C ILE A 398 -18.41 -19.30 9.54
N ASN A 399 -18.36 -18.51 10.61
CA ASN A 399 -19.32 -18.53 11.73
C ASN A 399 -20.33 -17.39 11.64
#